data_AF-A0A965Q6Q5-F1
#
_entry.id   AF-A0A965Q6Q5-F1
#
_cell.length_a   1.000
_cell.length_b   1.000
_cell.length_c   1.000
_cell.angle_alpha   90.00
_cell.angle_beta   90.00
_cell.angle_gamma   90.00
#
_symmetry.space_group_name_H-M   'P 1'
#
loop_
_entity.id
_entity.type
_entity.pdbx_description
1 polymer ?
#
loop_
_entity_poly.entity_id
_entity_poly.type
_entity_poly.pdbx_seq_one_letter_code
_entity_poly.pdbx_strand_id
1 'polypeptide(L)' 'CYGEKLTWSAEEALVSIKDKSFVGQDMKNFIEAILKEAKSGDHILIMSNGSFNGIHQRLLQGIV' A
#
# COMPACT_ATOMS: atom_id res chain seq x y z
N CYS A 1 2.38 -2.16 3.39
CA CYS A 1 1.97 -1.42 4.59
C CYS A 1 2.33 0.04 4.41
N TYR A 2 1.49 0.98 4.86
CA TYR A 2 1.83 2.40 4.87
C TYR A 2 2.33 2.79 6.25
N GLY A 3 3.58 3.24 6.33
CA GLY A 3 4.34 3.36 7.58
C GLY A 3 4.40 4.75 8.19
N GLU A 4 4.07 5.82 7.46
CA GLU A 4 4.37 7.22 7.81
C GLU A 4 3.98 7.61 9.25
N LYS A 5 2.87 7.07 9.75
CA LYS A 5 2.28 7.41 11.06
C LYS A 5 2.41 6.29 12.10
N LEU A 6 3.17 5.24 11.81
CA LEU A 6 3.41 4.18 12.78
C LEU A 6 4.46 4.61 13.79
N THR A 7 4.23 4.30 15.07
CA THR A 7 5.20 4.51 16.14
C THR A 7 6.20 3.35 16.29
N TRP A 8 6.13 2.38 15.39
CA TRP A 8 6.90 1.14 15.35
C TRP A 8 7.29 0.78 13.91
N SER A 9 8.31 -0.06 13.73
CA SER A 9 8.80 -0.45 12.40
C SER A 9 7.97 -1.58 11.77
N ALA A 10 7.14 -1.24 10.78
CA ALA A 10 6.45 -2.25 9.97
C ALA A 10 7.41 -3.12 9.15
N GLU A 11 8.57 -2.58 8.77
CA GLU A 11 9.60 -3.31 8.02
C GLU A 11 10.19 -4.44 8.87
N GLU A 12 10.52 -4.16 10.13
CA GLU A 12 11.02 -5.17 11.06
C GLU A 12 10.00 -6.27 11.31
N ALA A 13 8.72 -5.90 11.52
CA ALA A 13 7.66 -6.86 11.77
C ALA A 13 7.39 -7.79 10.57
N LEU A 14 7.66 -7.32 9.34
CA LEU A 14 7.42 -8.06 8.10
C LEU A 14 8.65 -8.77 7.56
N VAL A 15 9.77 -8.78 8.30
CA VAL A 15 11.07 -9.29 7.82
C VAL A 15 11.00 -10.74 7.30
N SER A 16 10.16 -11.59 7.92
CA SER A 16 9.98 -12.99 7.54
C SER A 16 9.33 -13.20 6.17
N ILE A 17 8.65 -12.16 5.65
CA ILE A 17 7.98 -12.16 4.36
C ILE A 17 8.42 -10.98 3.48
N LYS A 18 9.62 -10.42 3.73
CA LYS A 18 10.12 -9.21 3.06
C LYS A 18 10.05 -9.28 1.53
N ASP A 19 10.26 -10.47 0.95
CA ASP A 19 10.26 -10.67 -0.51
C ASP A 19 8.84 -10.62 -1.12
N LYS A 20 7.80 -10.65 -0.29
CA LYS A 20 6.39 -10.55 -0.68
C LYS A 20 5.69 -9.34 -0.06
N SER A 21 6.44 -8.45 0.57
CA SER A 21 5.89 -7.32 1.31
C SER A 21 6.60 -6.03 0.92
N PHE A 22 5.87 -4.93 0.97
CA PHE A 22 6.40 -3.59 0.72
C PHE A 22 5.90 -2.66 1.82
N VAL A 23 6.79 -1.83 2.38
CA VAL A 23 6.44 -0.77 3.32
C VAL A 23 6.76 0.57 2.66
N GLY A 24 5.74 1.41 2.48
CA GLY A 24 5.89 2.75 1.91
C GLY A 24 5.74 3.82 2.98
N GLN A 25 6.57 4.86 2.93
CA GLN A 25 6.54 5.99 3.85
C GLN A 25 5.93 7.26 3.22
N ASP A 26 5.83 7.29 1.88
CA ASP A 26 5.20 8.38 1.13
C ASP A 26 3.96 7.87 0.41
N MET A 27 2.86 8.62 0.50
CA MET A 27 1.56 8.20 -0.03
C MET A 27 1.56 8.11 -1.55
N LYS A 28 2.27 9.01 -2.25
CA LYS A 28 2.34 9.00 -3.71
C LYS A 28 3.11 7.76 -4.18
N ASN A 29 4.32 7.54 -3.65
CA ASN A 29 5.14 6.38 -3.98
C ASN A 29 4.46 5.07 -3.59
N PHE A 30 3.70 5.05 -2.49
CA PHE A 30 2.94 3.88 -2.06
C PHE A 30 1.84 3.50 -3.07
N ILE A 31 1.11 4.49 -3.59
CA ILE A 31 0.11 4.28 -4.65
C ILE A 31 0.76 3.81 -5.94
N GLU A 32 1.86 4.45 -6.37
CA GLU A 32 2.58 4.07 -7.58
C GLU A 32 3.10 2.62 -7.51
N ALA A 33 3.58 2.18 -6.34
CA ALA A 33 4.01 0.80 -6.12
C ALA A 33 2.83 -0.19 -6.26
N ILE A 34 1.65 0.14 -5.74
CA ILE A 34 0.45 -0.71 -5.89
C ILE A 34 0.04 -0.79 -7.37
N LEU A 35 -0.04 0.36 -8.06
CA LEU A 35 -0.45 0.42 -9.47
C LEU A 35 0.51 -0.35 -10.39
N LYS A 36 1.80 -0.36 -10.07
CA LYS A 36 2.80 -1.12 -10.83
C LYS A 36 2.61 -2.63 -10.73
N GLU A 37 2.17 -3.13 -9.57
CA GLU A 37 1.97 -4.56 -9.35
C GLU A 37 0.59 -5.05 -9.78
N ALA A 38 -0.43 -4.18 -9.76
CA ALA A 38 -1.80 -4.52 -10.10
C ALA A 38 -1.95 -4.94 -11.57
N LYS A 39 -2.61 -6.08 -11.80
CA LYS A 39 -2.90 -6.64 -13.13
C LYS A 39 -4.38 -6.95 -13.28
N SER A 40 -4.82 -7.10 -14.53
CA SER A 40 -6.18 -7.57 -14.81
C SER A 40 -6.42 -8.95 -14.17
N GLY A 41 -7.53 -9.07 -13.45
CA GLY A 41 -7.87 -10.25 -12.65
C GLY A 41 -7.43 -10.20 -11.19
N ASP A 42 -6.59 -9.24 -10.79
CA ASP A 42 -6.23 -9.06 -9.38
C ASP A 42 -7.38 -8.44 -8.58
N HIS A 43 -7.41 -8.78 -7.29
CA HIS A 43 -8.31 -8.16 -6.32
C HIS A 43 -7.48 -7.41 -5.28
N ILE A 44 -7.73 -6.10 -5.14
CA ILE A 44 -7.02 -5.25 -4.17
C ILE A 44 -7.90 -5.07 -2.93
N LEU A 45 -7.46 -5.63 -1.80
CA LEU A 45 -8.08 -5.41 -0.49
C LEU A 45 -7.34 -4.28 0.26
N ILE A 46 -8.08 -3.22 0.60
CA ILE A 46 -7.56 -2.10 1.38
C ILE A 46 -8.14 -2.18 2.80
N MET A 47 -7.28 -2.25 3.80
CA MET A 47 -7.66 -2.31 5.21
C MET A 47 -7.17 -1.04 5.93
N SER A 48 -8.10 -0.27 6.46
CA SER A 48 -7.84 0.97 7.21
C SER A 48 -9.00 1.26 8.15
N ASN A 49 -8.71 1.78 9.33
CA ASN A 49 -9.71 2.25 10.29
C ASN A 49 -10.15 3.71 10.04
N GLY A 50 -9.67 4.33 8.96
CA GLY A 50 -10.00 5.71 8.58
C GLY A 50 -9.94 5.93 7.07
N SER A 51 -10.00 7.20 6.65
CA SER A 51 -10.12 7.59 5.23
C SER A 51 -8.93 7.19 4.35
N PHE A 52 -7.76 6.92 4.96
CA PHE A 52 -6.53 6.53 4.28
C PHE A 52 -6.17 7.46 3.10
N ASN A 53 -6.33 8.77 3.29
CA ASN A 53 -6.09 9.80 2.26
C ASN A 53 -6.86 9.60 0.94
N GLY A 54 -8.02 8.91 1.00
CA GLY A 54 -8.84 8.62 -0.17
C GLY A 54 -8.21 7.61 -1.14
N ILE A 55 -7.35 6.72 -0.65
CA ILE A 55 -6.55 5.78 -1.47
C ILE A 55 -7.40 4.98 -2.47
N HIS A 56 -8.63 4.59 -2.10
CA HIS A 56 -9.53 3.85 -2.99
C HIS A 56 -9.79 4.61 -4.30
N GLN A 57 -10.14 5.90 -4.20
CA GLN A 57 -10.42 6.74 -5.37
C GLN A 57 -9.16 6.99 -6.19
N ARG A 58 -8.02 7.20 -5.51
CA ARG A 58 -6.72 7.43 -6.19
C ARG A 58 -6.28 6.20 -6.98
N LEU A 59 -6.47 5.00 -6.45
CA LEU A 59 -6.19 3.76 -7.16
C LEU A 59 -7.14 3.57 -8.34
N LEU A 60 -8.45 3.78 -8.16
CA LEU A 60 -9.43 3.68 -9.25
C LEU A 60 -9.13 4.66 -10.41
N GLN A 61 -8.55 5.82 -10.13
CA GLN A 61 -8.14 6.78 -11.15
C GLN A 61 -6.86 6.37 -11.91
N GLY A 62 -6.02 5.52 -11.29
CA GLY A 62 -4.74 5.08 -11.86
C GLY A 62 -4.78 3.69 -12.49
N ILE A 63 -5.79 2.88 -12.18
CA ILE A 63 -6.02 1.57 -12.80
C ILE A 63 -6.60 1.79 -14.20
N VAL A 64 -6.00 1.14 -15.20
CA VAL A 64 -6.37 1.21 -16.63
C VAL A 64 -6.81 -0.16 -17.11
#